data_AF-A0A2V7UGN7-F1
#
_entry.id   AF-A0A2V7UGN7-F1
#
_cell.length_a   1.000
_cell.length_b   1.000
_cell.length_c   1.000
_cell.angle_alpha   90.00
_cell.angle_beta   90.00
_cell.angle_gamma   90.00
#
_symmetry.space_group_name_H-M   'P 1'
#
loop_
_entity.id
_entity.type
_entity.pdbx_description
1 polymer ?
#
loop_
_entity_poly.entity_id
_entity_poly.type
_entity_poly.pdbx_seq_one_letter_code
_entity_poly.pdbx_strand_id
1 'polypeptide(L)'
;MNRKLIRPDLTEIKEQLQAPPKLYRQRKPIPPEQTNAESFYYLKQMTNKTRMVIQLKDGEQIRGVIEWYDRHALKVHRAGEPNILLLKDAIKYMFKENEEDGGDED
;
A
#
# COMPACT_ATOMS: atom_id res chain seq x y z
N MET A 1 55.28 -23.09 11.05
CA MET A 1 54.58 -21.89 11.56
C MET A 1 53.21 -22.36 12.07
N ASN A 2 53.11 -22.64 13.37
CA ASN A 2 52.00 -23.40 13.95
C ASN A 2 50.91 -22.43 14.44
N ARG A 3 49.77 -22.36 13.76
CA ARG A 3 48.62 -21.56 14.22
C ARG A 3 47.76 -22.46 15.12
N LYS A 4 47.80 -22.24 16.43
CA LYS A 4 46.90 -22.92 17.38
C LYS A 4 45.49 -22.34 17.22
N LEU A 5 44.49 -23.22 17.17
CA LEU A 5 43.08 -22.87 17.13
C LEU A 5 42.67 -22.33 18.52
N ILE A 6 42.30 -21.06 18.60
CA ILE A 6 41.82 -20.43 19.83
C ILE A 6 40.37 -20.88 20.02
N ARG A 7 40.10 -21.67 21.07
CA ARG A 7 38.74 -22.03 21.49
C ARG A 7 38.35 -21.09 22.63
N PRO A 8 37.51 -20.07 22.39
CA PRO A 8 36.95 -19.29 23.49
C PRO A 8 36.17 -20.22 24.42
N ASP A 9 36.25 -19.97 25.72
CA ASP A 9 35.59 -20.79 26.73
C ASP A 9 34.07 -20.67 26.59
N LEU A 10 33.38 -21.81 26.48
CA LEU A 10 31.93 -21.86 26.27
C LEU A 10 31.15 -21.33 27.49
N THR A 11 31.82 -21.21 28.64
CA THR A 11 31.26 -20.67 29.88
C THR A 11 30.95 -19.17 29.76
N GLU A 12 31.82 -18.38 29.11
CA GLU A 12 31.65 -16.92 28.94
C GLU A 12 30.45 -16.58 28.03
N ILE A 13 30.22 -17.38 26.99
CA ILE A 13 29.11 -17.19 26.04
C ILE A 13 27.76 -17.42 26.73
N LYS A 14 27.70 -18.38 27.66
CA LYS A 14 26.47 -18.73 28.37
C LYS A 14 26.07 -17.67 29.39
N GLU A 15 27.04 -16.95 29.96
CA GLU A 15 26.82 -15.85 30.89
C GLU A 15 26.31 -14.58 30.17
N GLN A 16 26.80 -14.33 28.95
CA GLN A 16 26.33 -13.23 28.10
C GLN A 16 24.88 -13.42 27.59
N LEU A 17 24.42 -14.67 27.53
CA LEU A 17 23.03 -15.05 27.22
C LEU A 17 22.10 -15.05 28.45
N GLN A 18 22.64 -14.84 29.67
CA GLN A 18 21.85 -14.74 30.92
C GLN A 18 21.52 -13.30 31.31
N ALA A 19 21.80 -12.31 30.45
CA ALA A 19 21.16 -11.01 30.62
C ALA A 19 19.65 -11.20 30.45
N PRO A 20 18.79 -10.73 31.38
CA PRO A 20 17.35 -10.85 31.23
C PRO A 20 16.99 -10.20 29.89
N PRO A 21 16.22 -10.89 29.02
CA PRO A 21 15.79 -10.27 27.79
C PRO A 21 15.03 -9.03 28.25
N LYS A 22 15.57 -7.85 27.95
CA LYS A 22 14.75 -6.65 27.93
C LYS A 22 13.67 -6.94 26.88
N LEU A 23 12.56 -7.54 27.33
CA LEU A 23 11.23 -7.03 27.05
C LEU A 23 11.44 -5.52 26.92
N TYR A 24 11.37 -4.90 25.75
CA TYR A 24 10.32 -5.01 24.79
C TYR A 24 10.95 -4.88 23.39
N ARG A 25 10.81 -5.91 22.55
CA ARG A 25 10.53 -5.62 21.13
C ARG A 25 9.35 -4.68 21.18
N GLN A 26 9.56 -3.37 20.98
CA GLN A 26 8.48 -2.42 20.87
C GLN A 26 7.62 -2.91 19.71
N ARG A 27 6.53 -3.61 20.05
CA ARG A 27 5.52 -4.00 19.08
C ARG A 27 5.09 -2.69 18.48
N LYS A 28 5.33 -2.53 17.17
CA LYS A 28 4.84 -1.35 16.45
C LYS A 28 3.37 -1.21 16.85
N PRO A 29 2.96 -0.05 17.39
CA PRO A 29 1.57 0.14 17.76
C PRO A 29 0.71 -0.18 16.54
N ILE A 30 -0.41 -0.84 16.78
CA ILE A 30 -1.37 -1.17 15.73
C ILE A 30 -1.70 0.17 15.05
N PRO A 31 -1.55 0.28 13.71
CA PRO A 31 -1.91 1.50 13.01
C PRO A 31 -3.34 1.89 13.39
N PRO A 32 -3.60 3.19 13.62
CA PRO A 32 -4.95 3.64 13.91
C PRO A 32 -5.88 3.16 12.80
N GLU A 33 -7.12 2.82 13.16
CA GLU A 33 -8.15 2.37 12.21
C GLU A 33 -8.33 3.40 11.08
N GLN A 34 -8.17 4.69 11.40
CA GLN A 34 -8.17 5.78 10.43
C GLN A 34 -6.75 6.31 10.19
N THR A 35 -6.16 5.90 9.07
CA THR A 35 -4.82 6.37 8.64
C THR A 35 -4.85 7.56 7.70
N ASN A 36 -6.04 8.00 7.26
CA ASN A 36 -6.29 9.03 6.23
C ASN A 36 -5.63 8.76 4.86
N ALA A 37 -4.97 7.61 4.67
CA ALA A 37 -4.28 7.26 3.43
C ALA A 37 -5.20 7.31 2.21
N GLU A 38 -6.44 6.86 2.37
CA GLU A 38 -7.47 6.92 1.34
C GLU A 38 -7.81 8.37 0.94
N SER A 39 -8.04 9.24 1.92
CA SER A 39 -8.30 10.66 1.67
C SER A 39 -7.14 11.33 0.94
N PHE A 40 -5.90 11.07 1.36
CA PHE A 40 -4.71 11.60 0.69
C PHE A 40 -4.56 11.09 -0.73
N TYR A 41 -4.87 9.81 -0.97
CA TYR A 41 -4.85 9.24 -2.30
C TYR A 41 -5.83 9.95 -3.22
N TYR A 42 -7.12 10.04 -2.85
CA TYR A 42 -8.11 10.70 -3.69
C TYR A 42 -7.81 12.18 -3.91
N LEU A 43 -7.42 12.91 -2.87
CA LEU A 43 -7.06 14.33 -3.00
C LEU A 43 -5.95 14.51 -4.04
N LYS A 44 -4.90 13.68 -3.99
CA LYS A 44 -3.78 13.74 -4.93
C LYS A 44 -4.23 13.44 -6.37
N GLN A 45 -5.06 12.42 -6.57
CA GLN A 45 -5.54 12.05 -7.91
C GLN A 45 -6.48 13.11 -8.49
N MET A 46 -7.33 13.73 -7.66
CA MET A 46 -8.22 14.82 -8.05
C MET A 46 -7.45 16.09 -8.42
N THR A 47 -6.50 16.53 -7.58
CA THR A 47 -5.68 17.73 -7.83
C THR A 47 -4.87 17.58 -9.12
N ASN A 48 -4.27 16.41 -9.34
CA ASN A 48 -3.49 16.14 -10.54
C ASN A 48 -4.34 15.78 -11.76
N LYS A 49 -5.67 15.71 -11.62
CA LYS A 49 -6.58 15.20 -12.65
C LYS A 49 -6.07 13.89 -13.28
N THR A 50 -5.57 13.00 -12.45
CA THR A 50 -4.93 11.78 -12.92
C THR A 50 -5.96 10.88 -13.59
N ARG A 51 -5.61 10.39 -14.78
CA ARG A 51 -6.42 9.40 -15.47
C ARG A 51 -6.28 8.06 -14.76
N MET A 52 -7.41 7.55 -14.30
CA MET A 52 -7.54 6.33 -13.52
C MET A 52 -8.27 5.28 -14.34
N VAL A 53 -7.86 4.02 -14.16
CA VAL A 53 -8.60 2.85 -14.61
C VAL A 53 -9.18 2.18 -13.37
N ILE A 54 -10.50 1.98 -13.38
CA ILE A 54 -11.27 1.40 -12.27
C ILE A 54 -11.85 0.08 -12.76
N GLN A 55 -11.39 -1.02 -12.18
CA GLN A 55 -11.90 -2.34 -12.45
C GLN A 55 -13.07 -2.63 -11.51
N LEU A 56 -14.25 -2.91 -12.06
CA LEU A 56 -15.42 -3.33 -11.29
C LEU A 56 -15.40 -4.84 -11.03
N LYS A 57 -16.20 -5.28 -10.04
CA LYS A 57 -16.32 -6.68 -9.62
C LYS A 57 -16.91 -7.60 -10.68
N ASP A 58 -17.73 -7.07 -11.59
CA ASP A 58 -18.33 -7.78 -12.72
C ASP A 58 -17.40 -7.94 -13.93
N GLY A 59 -16.24 -7.26 -13.91
CA GLY A 59 -15.27 -7.28 -15.01
C GLY A 59 -15.31 -6.04 -15.90
N GLU A 60 -16.26 -5.11 -15.71
CA GLU A 60 -16.26 -3.84 -16.45
C GLU A 60 -15.09 -2.95 -16.04
N GLN A 61 -14.50 -2.25 -17.03
CA GLN A 61 -13.46 -1.27 -16.81
C GLN A 61 -13.96 0.13 -17.12
N ILE A 62 -13.74 1.04 -16.19
CA ILE A 62 -14.10 2.44 -16.31
C ILE A 62 -12.83 3.27 -16.33
N ARG A 63 -12.69 4.09 -17.36
CA ARG A 63 -11.56 5.00 -17.54
C ARG A 63 -12.01 6.44 -17.37
N GLY A 64 -11.31 7.20 -16.55
CA GLY A 64 -11.67 8.60 -16.33
C GLY A 64 -10.89 9.30 -15.23
N VAL A 65 -11.34 10.49 -14.88
CA VAL A 65 -10.74 11.31 -13.82
C VAL A 65 -11.72 11.36 -12.63
N ILE A 66 -11.21 11.12 -11.42
CA ILE A 66 -11.99 11.28 -10.20
C ILE A 66 -12.17 12.78 -9.93
N GLU A 67 -13.41 13.25 -9.86
CA GLU A 67 -13.75 14.65 -9.58
C GLU A 67 -14.25 14.89 -8.17
N TRP A 68 -14.71 13.83 -7.51
CA TRP A 68 -15.25 13.90 -6.16
C TRP A 68 -15.21 12.51 -5.51
N TYR A 69 -15.05 12.49 -4.19
CA TYR A 69 -15.13 11.28 -3.37
C TYR A 69 -15.92 11.55 -2.10
N ASP A 70 -16.54 10.50 -1.59
CA ASP A 70 -17.11 10.43 -0.25
C ASP A 70 -16.77 9.06 0.35
N ARG A 71 -17.30 8.76 1.53
CA ARG A 71 -17.11 7.49 2.23
C ARG A 71 -17.42 6.29 1.34
N HIS A 72 -18.54 6.30 0.62
CA HIS A 72 -19.04 5.13 -0.11
C HIS A 72 -19.01 5.25 -1.63
N ALA A 73 -18.73 6.45 -2.18
CA ALA A 73 -18.88 6.68 -3.61
C ALA A 73 -17.75 7.55 -4.20
N LEU A 74 -17.56 7.41 -5.50
CA LEU A 74 -16.66 8.21 -6.34
C LEU A 74 -17.42 8.76 -7.53
N LYS A 75 -17.27 10.05 -7.82
CA LYS A 75 -17.74 10.65 -9.07
C LYS A 75 -16.60 10.66 -10.08
N VAL A 76 -16.82 10.03 -11.22
CA VAL A 76 -15.81 9.89 -12.28
C VAL A 76 -16.31 10.59 -13.54
N HIS A 77 -15.48 11.48 -14.08
CA HIS A 77 -15.68 12.09 -15.38
C HIS A 77 -14.99 11.25 -16.46
N ARG A 78 -15.74 10.93 -17.51
CA ARG A 78 -15.30 10.07 -18.61
C ARG A 78 -15.19 10.90 -19.89
N ALA A 79 -14.16 10.63 -20.69
CA ALA A 79 -13.93 11.39 -21.92
C ALA A 79 -14.97 10.98 -22.98
N GLY A 80 -15.84 11.93 -23.38
CA GLY A 80 -16.87 11.68 -24.40
C GLY A 80 -18.09 10.89 -23.91
N GLU A 81 -18.16 10.57 -22.62
CA GLU A 81 -19.27 9.84 -22.00
C GLU A 81 -19.83 10.61 -20.79
N PRO A 82 -21.08 10.34 -20.37
CA PRO A 82 -21.63 10.95 -19.17
C PRO A 82 -20.84 10.61 -17.91
N ASN A 83 -20.77 11.57 -16.97
CA ASN A 83 -20.20 11.33 -15.65
C ASN A 83 -21.00 10.26 -14.92
N ILE A 84 -20.30 9.46 -14.13
CA ILE A 84 -20.91 8.38 -13.37
C ILE A 84 -20.59 8.52 -11.90
N LEU A 85 -21.49 8.00 -11.07
CA LEU A 85 -21.28 7.85 -9.64
C LEU A 85 -21.10 6.36 -9.36
N LEU A 86 -19.90 5.98 -8.94
CA LEU A 86 -19.53 4.61 -8.63
C LEU A 86 -19.58 4.38 -7.12
N LEU A 87 -20.28 3.33 -6.70
CA LEU A 87 -20.20 2.83 -5.33
C LEU A 87 -18.87 2.09 -5.16
N LYS A 88 -18.12 2.41 -4.10
CA LYS A 88 -16.84 1.75 -3.81
C LYS A 88 -17.00 0.25 -3.57
N ASP A 89 -18.15 -0.18 -3.08
CA ASP A 89 -18.47 -1.59 -2.91
C ASP A 89 -18.54 -2.36 -4.23
N ALA A 90 -18.72 -1.70 -5.37
CA ALA A 90 -18.69 -2.33 -6.70
C ALA A 90 -17.27 -2.37 -7.29
N ILE A 91 -16.31 -1.62 -6.72
CA ILE A 91 -14.94 -1.52 -7.21
C ILE A 91 -14.13 -2.73 -6.72
N LYS A 92 -13.39 -3.35 -7.63
CA LYS A 92 -12.44 -4.42 -7.33
C LYS A 92 -11.06 -3.83 -7.01
N TYR A 93 -10.53 -3.00 -7.91
CA TYR A 93 -9.30 -2.24 -7.72
C TYR A 93 -9.26 -1.04 -8.68
N MET A 94 -8.33 -0.12 -8.44
CA MET A 94 -8.06 1.03 -9.29
C MET A 94 -6.55 1.24 -9.41
N PHE A 95 -6.10 1.70 -10.58
CA PHE A 95 -4.70 1.99 -10.87
C PHE A 95 -4.60 3.22 -11.78
N LYS A 96 -3.43 3.84 -11.83
CA LYS A 96 -3.23 4.98 -12.74
C LYS A 96 -3.08 4.44 -14.16
N GLU A 97 -3.69 5.09 -15.14
CA GLU A 97 -3.67 4.61 -16.53
C GLU A 97 -2.23 4.44 -17.06
N ASN A 98 -1.29 5.29 -16.64
CA ASN A 98 0.12 5.18 -17.03
C ASN A 98 0.87 3.98 -16.42
N GLU A 99 0.29 3.27 -15.45
CA GLU A 99 0.84 2.03 -14.89
C GLU A 99 0.44 0.81 -15.74
N GLU A 100 -0.55 0.94 -16.64
CA GLU A 100 -0.95 -0.10 -17.60
C GLU A 100 0.10 -0.28 -18.69
N ASP A 101 0.60 0.84 -19.24
CA ASP A 101 1.53 0.86 -20.37
C ASP A 101 2.94 0.33 -20.03
N GLY A 102 3.25 0.16 -18.73
CA GLY A 102 4.56 -0.32 -18.26
C GLY A 102 4.65 -1.84 -18.04
N GLY A 103 3.60 -2.60 -18.37
CA GLY A 103 3.52 -4.05 -18.15
C GLY A 103 4.03 -4.94 -19.28
N ASP A 104 4.41 -4.36 -20.43
CA ASP A 104 4.77 -5.09 -21.65
C ASP A 104 6.30 -5.13 -21.94
N GLU A 105 7.16 -4.71 -21.01
CA GLU A 105 8.63 -4.60 -21.22
C GLU A 105 9.52 -5.60 -20.43
N ASP A 106 8.99 -6.73 -19.94
CA ASP A 106 9.80 -7.80 -19.30
C ASP A 106 9.81 -9.12 -20.08
#